data_AF-A0A285TZF0-F1
#
_entry.id   AF-A0A285TZF0-F1
#
_cell.length_a   1.000
_cell.length_b   1.000
_cell.length_c   1.000
_cell.angle_alpha   90.00
_cell.angle_beta   90.00
_cell.angle_gamma   90.00
#
_symmetry.space_group_name_H-M   'P 1'
#
loop_
_entity.id
_entity.type
_entity.pdbx_description
1 polymer ?
#
loop_
_entity_poly.entity_id
_entity_poly.type
_entity_poly.pdbx_seq_one_letter_code
_entity_poly.pdbx_strand_id
1 'polypeptide(L)'
;MICEKTGAIHLEADQFMVDRNGDYRFDGRKLRDVHARCETECDAYLSAGQAVVVSNTFSEIWEMQAYLDMAERHDVPLQIIECHGQFRNIHGVPDDKIDAMRKRCQQLPDRYR
;
A
#
# COMPACT_ATOMS: atom_id res chain seq x y z
N MET A 1 8.95 -13.03 -4.70
CA MET A 1 7.84 -12.05 -4.48
C MET A 1 6.60 -12.50 -5.26
N ILE A 2 5.37 -12.14 -4.83
CA ILE A 2 4.13 -12.47 -5.57
C ILE A 2 4.23 -11.96 -7.02
N CYS A 3 4.63 -10.69 -7.17
CA CYS A 3 4.77 -10.03 -8.46
C CYS A 3 5.76 -10.70 -9.42
N GLU A 4 6.88 -11.24 -8.92
CA GLU A 4 7.85 -11.98 -9.75
C GLU A 4 7.26 -13.27 -10.34
N LYS A 5 6.32 -13.90 -9.62
CA LYS A 5 5.68 -15.14 -10.07
C LYS A 5 4.49 -14.88 -10.98
N THR A 6 3.83 -13.74 -10.84
CA THR A 6 2.58 -13.41 -11.55
C THR A 6 2.77 -12.43 -12.69
N GLY A 7 3.89 -11.68 -12.73
CA GLY A 7 4.07 -10.55 -13.63
C GLY A 7 3.26 -9.30 -13.22
N ALA A 8 2.65 -9.30 -12.04
CA ALA A 8 1.87 -8.16 -11.55
C ALA A 8 2.77 -6.94 -11.27
N ILE A 9 2.20 -5.75 -11.45
CA ILE A 9 2.86 -4.49 -11.13
C ILE A 9 2.85 -4.28 -9.61
N HIS A 10 4.01 -4.00 -9.03
CA HIS A 10 4.16 -3.73 -7.60
C HIS A 10 4.21 -2.23 -7.34
N LEU A 11 3.34 -1.72 -6.47
CA LEU A 11 3.29 -0.31 -6.10
C LEU A 11 3.34 -0.11 -4.59
N GLU A 12 4.14 0.86 -4.16
CA GLU A 12 4.17 1.35 -2.77
C GLU A 12 4.36 2.88 -2.77
N ALA A 13 3.73 3.58 -1.84
CA ALA A 13 3.89 5.01 -1.66
C ALA A 13 5.35 5.38 -1.34
N ASP A 14 6.06 4.50 -0.62
CA ASP A 14 7.47 4.68 -0.27
C ASP A 14 8.41 4.66 -1.49
N GLN A 15 8.02 4.01 -2.60
CA GLN A 15 8.79 4.05 -3.86
C GLN A 15 8.88 5.47 -4.44
N PHE A 16 7.98 6.37 -4.03
CA PHE A 16 8.01 7.78 -4.42
C PHE A 16 8.72 8.69 -3.39
N MET A 17 9.21 8.11 -2.30
CA MET A 17 10.03 8.77 -1.28
C MET A 17 11.52 8.43 -1.42
N VAL A 18 12.00 8.23 -2.64
CA VAL A 18 13.43 8.00 -2.93
C VAL A 18 14.06 9.27 -3.50
N ASP A 19 15.34 9.46 -3.21
CA ASP A 19 16.11 10.56 -3.77
C ASP A 19 16.73 10.21 -5.14
N ARG A 20 17.55 11.12 -5.69
CA ARG A 20 18.23 10.91 -6.98
C ARG A 20 19.27 9.78 -6.95
N ASN A 21 19.75 9.39 -5.77
CA ASN A 21 20.70 8.31 -5.58
C ASN A 21 20.01 6.96 -5.34
N GLY A 22 18.68 6.95 -5.22
CA GLY A 22 17.89 5.75 -4.90
C GLY A 22 17.73 5.51 -3.40
N ASP A 23 18.15 6.44 -2.55
CA ASP A 23 18.06 6.32 -1.11
C ASP A 23 16.67 6.73 -0.61
N TYR A 24 16.07 5.92 0.26
CA TYR A 24 14.82 6.26 0.92
C TYR A 24 14.97 7.50 1.81
N ARG A 25 14.08 8.47 1.64
CA ARG A 25 14.02 9.73 2.39
C ARG A 25 12.59 10.06 2.76
N PHE A 26 12.20 9.62 3.95
CA PHE A 26 10.90 9.96 4.53
C PHE A 26 10.71 11.47 4.67
N ASP A 27 9.62 11.99 4.13
CA ASP A 27 9.16 13.36 4.34
C ASP A 27 7.65 13.34 4.60
N GLY A 28 7.26 13.50 5.87
CA GLY A 28 5.85 13.46 6.28
C GLY A 28 4.96 14.49 5.56
N ARG A 29 5.54 15.58 5.03
CA ARG A 29 4.78 16.58 4.26
C ARG A 29 4.36 16.05 2.89
N LYS A 30 5.05 15.03 2.37
CA LYS A 30 4.80 14.42 1.07
C LYS A 30 3.87 13.21 1.15
N LEU A 31 3.53 12.72 2.35
CA LEU A 31 2.70 11.52 2.53
C LEU A 31 1.46 11.53 1.65
N ARG A 32 0.67 12.59 1.73
CA ARG A 32 -0.54 12.73 0.91
C ARG A 32 -0.23 12.63 -0.59
N ASP A 33 0.82 13.30 -1.04
CA ASP A 33 1.13 13.39 -2.46
C ASP A 33 1.69 12.06 -3.01
N VAL A 34 2.49 11.33 -2.21
CA VAL A 34 2.98 10.01 -2.62
C VAL A 34 1.90 8.94 -2.60
N HIS A 35 0.94 9.01 -1.66
CA HIS A 35 -0.22 8.13 -1.67
C HIS A 35 -1.13 8.42 -2.87
N ALA A 36 -1.43 9.70 -3.14
CA ALA A 36 -2.19 10.10 -4.32
C ALA A 36 -1.53 9.65 -5.64
N ARG A 37 -0.19 9.69 -5.70
CA ARG A 37 0.55 9.15 -6.83
C ARG A 37 0.42 7.63 -6.94
N CYS A 38 0.56 6.89 -5.83
CA CYS A 38 0.37 5.45 -5.79
C CYS A 38 -1.04 5.05 -6.27
N GLU A 39 -2.07 5.77 -5.83
CA GLU A 39 -3.45 5.60 -6.25
C GLU A 39 -3.64 5.87 -7.76
N THR A 40 -3.07 6.97 -8.26
CA THR A 40 -3.13 7.33 -9.70
C THR A 40 -2.46 6.28 -10.57
N GLU A 41 -1.27 5.80 -10.18
CA GLU A 41 -0.55 4.76 -10.92
C GLU A 41 -1.33 3.43 -10.89
N CYS A 42 -1.91 3.06 -9.74
CA CYS A 42 -2.75 1.86 -9.62
C CYS A 42 -3.95 1.91 -10.58
N ASP A 43 -4.71 3.01 -10.56
CA ASP A 43 -5.88 3.19 -11.43
C ASP A 43 -5.51 3.14 -12.93
N ALA A 44 -4.37 3.72 -13.30
CA ALA A 44 -3.86 3.67 -14.67
C ALA A 44 -3.49 2.25 -15.12
N TYR A 45 -2.84 1.45 -14.27
CA TYR A 45 -2.50 0.06 -14.58
C TYR A 45 -3.74 -0.82 -14.67
N LEU A 46 -4.70 -0.67 -13.75
CA LEU A 46 -5.98 -1.38 -13.81
C LEU A 46 -6.75 -1.04 -15.09
N SER A 47 -6.79 0.24 -15.47
CA SER A 47 -7.41 0.71 -16.73
C SER A 47 -6.77 0.09 -17.97
N ALA A 48 -5.48 -0.24 -17.90
CA ALA A 48 -4.73 -0.92 -18.96
C ALA A 48 -4.85 -2.47 -18.90
N GLY A 49 -5.75 -3.00 -18.07
CA GLY A 49 -5.97 -4.43 -17.90
C GLY A 49 -4.81 -5.17 -17.22
N GLN A 50 -3.96 -4.46 -16.48
CA GLN A 50 -2.83 -5.05 -15.76
C GLN A 50 -3.23 -5.48 -14.35
N ALA A 51 -2.61 -6.56 -13.87
CA ALA A 51 -2.71 -6.95 -12.46
C ALA A 51 -1.78 -6.09 -11.61
N VAL A 52 -2.25 -5.62 -10.46
CA VAL A 52 -1.51 -4.74 -9.55
C VAL A 52 -1.50 -5.33 -8.14
N VAL A 53 -0.37 -5.22 -7.46
CA VAL A 53 -0.21 -5.51 -6.03
C VAL A 53 0.25 -4.22 -5.35
N VAL A 54 -0.56 -3.76 -4.39
CA VAL A 54 -0.23 -2.59 -3.56
C VAL A 54 0.10 -3.08 -2.16
N SER A 55 1.29 -2.73 -1.65
CA SER A 55 1.74 -3.15 -0.30
C SER A 55 2.13 -1.98 0.58
N ASN A 56 1.25 -0.98 0.63
CA ASN A 56 1.35 0.09 1.63
C ASN A 56 1.03 -0.43 3.03
N THR A 57 1.42 0.35 4.04
CA THR A 57 1.00 0.10 5.41
C THR A 57 -0.42 0.63 5.61
N PHE A 58 -1.41 -0.26 5.50
CA PHE A 58 -2.81 0.03 5.80
C PHE A 58 -3.13 -0.35 7.25
N SER A 59 -3.06 0.63 8.13
CA SER A 59 -3.47 0.48 9.53
C SER A 59 -4.98 0.66 9.73
N GLU A 60 -5.64 1.46 8.90
CA GLU A 60 -7.09 1.68 8.99
C GLU A 60 -7.76 1.40 7.64
N ILE A 61 -9.00 0.92 7.67
CA ILE A 61 -9.72 0.51 6.46
C ILE A 61 -9.90 1.68 5.47
N TRP A 62 -10.07 2.90 5.97
CA TRP A 62 -10.24 4.08 5.13
C TRP A 62 -8.98 4.35 4.27
N GLU A 63 -7.79 3.95 4.71
CA GLU A 63 -6.53 4.09 3.95
C GLU A 63 -6.54 3.21 2.68
N MET A 64 -7.37 2.16 2.65
CA MET A 64 -7.55 1.30 1.47
C MET A 64 -8.69 1.74 0.56
N GLN A 65 -9.53 2.70 0.97
CA GLN A 65 -10.82 2.97 0.31
C GLN A 65 -10.68 3.26 -1.18
N ALA A 66 -9.66 4.04 -1.57
CA ALA A 66 -9.39 4.34 -2.98
C ALA A 66 -9.21 3.07 -3.83
N TYR A 67 -8.49 2.07 -3.30
CA TYR A 67 -8.25 0.79 -3.98
C TYR A 67 -9.48 -0.12 -3.99
N LEU A 68 -10.29 -0.08 -2.92
CA LEU A 68 -11.57 -0.78 -2.88
C LEU A 68 -12.51 -0.25 -3.96
N ASP A 69 -12.61 1.08 -4.08
CA ASP A 69 -13.43 1.73 -5.10
C ASP A 69 -12.89 1.46 -6.51
N MET A 70 -11.56 1.42 -6.69
CA MET A 70 -10.93 1.04 -7.97
C MET A 70 -11.33 -0.37 -8.39
N ALA A 71 -11.32 -1.33 -7.46
CA ALA A 71 -11.68 -2.71 -7.77
C ALA A 71 -13.12 -2.83 -8.29
N GLU A 72 -14.06 -2.11 -7.66
CA GLU A 72 -15.46 -2.06 -8.11
C GLU A 72 -15.60 -1.33 -9.46
N ARG A 73 -14.98 -0.16 -9.63
CA ARG A 73 -15.06 0.63 -10.86
C ARG A 73 -14.51 -0.08 -12.09
N HIS A 74 -13.43 -0.84 -11.92
CA HIS A 74 -12.77 -1.60 -13.00
C HIS A 74 -13.33 -3.02 -13.15
N ASP A 75 -14.29 -3.43 -12.31
CA ASP A 75 -14.86 -4.79 -12.26
C ASP A 75 -13.77 -5.89 -12.18
N VAL A 76 -12.79 -5.68 -11.30
CA VAL A 76 -11.65 -6.60 -11.12
C VAL A 76 -11.75 -7.38 -9.81
N PRO A 77 -11.31 -8.66 -9.77
CA PRO A 77 -11.22 -9.40 -8.53
C PRO A 77 -10.27 -8.74 -7.53
N LEU A 78 -10.75 -8.50 -6.31
CA LEU A 78 -9.96 -7.99 -5.20
C LEU A 78 -9.56 -9.12 -4.26
N GLN A 79 -8.28 -9.17 -3.89
CA GLN A 79 -7.78 -9.98 -2.80
C GLN A 79 -7.03 -9.09 -1.81
N ILE A 80 -7.39 -9.19 -0.53
CA ILE A 80 -6.66 -8.53 0.55
C ILE A 80 -5.89 -9.60 1.34
N ILE A 81 -4.62 -9.33 1.63
CA ILE A 81 -3.75 -10.24 2.38
C ILE A 81 -3.30 -9.52 3.66
N GLU A 82 -3.70 -10.03 4.82
CA GLU A 82 -3.25 -9.51 6.12
C GLU A 82 -1.88 -10.10 6.49
N CYS A 83 -0.93 -9.23 6.81
CA CYS A 83 0.41 -9.61 7.23
C CYS A 83 0.49 -9.69 8.77
N HIS A 84 0.32 -10.88 9.34
CA HIS A 84 0.39 -11.11 10.80
C HIS A 84 1.80 -11.38 11.36
N GLY A 85 2.83 -11.33 10.51
CA GLY A 85 4.21 -11.63 10.90
C GLY A 85 4.87 -10.53 11.74
N GLN A 86 5.91 -10.91 12.48
CA GLN A 86 6.81 -9.96 13.14
C GLN A 86 7.97 -9.64 12.19
N PHE A 87 7.87 -8.52 11.48
CA PHE A 87 8.88 -8.07 10.53
C PHE A 87 9.81 -7.02 11.13
N ARG A 88 11.03 -6.91 10.59
CA ARG A 88 12.00 -5.91 11.04
C ARG A 88 11.59 -4.52 10.55
N ASN A 89 11.75 -3.54 11.42
CA ASN A 89 11.62 -2.13 11.09
C ASN A 89 12.90 -1.64 10.38
N ILE A 90 12.94 -1.77 9.06
CA ILE A 90 14.09 -1.39 8.23
C ILE A 90 14.13 0.11 7.88
N HIS A 91 13.01 0.83 8.07
CA HIS A 91 12.91 2.27 7.83
C HIS A 91 13.22 3.12 9.07
N GLY A 92 13.56 2.49 10.21
CA GLY A 92 13.90 3.19 11.44
C GLY A 92 12.75 3.98 12.04
N VAL A 93 11.50 3.54 11.82
CA VAL A 93 10.31 4.18 12.38
C VAL A 93 10.38 4.15 13.91
N PRO A 94 10.22 5.26 14.64
CA PRO A 94 10.28 5.25 16.10
C PRO A 94 9.26 4.28 16.74
N ASP A 95 9.64 3.65 17.86
CA ASP A 95 8.80 2.64 18.53
C ASP A 95 7.43 3.19 18.96
N ASP A 96 7.37 4.46 19.39
CA ASP A 96 6.11 5.12 19.75
C ASP A 96 5.15 5.24 18.55
N LYS A 97 5.68 5.41 17.34
CA LYS A 97 4.90 5.43 16.10
C LYS A 97 4.42 4.04 15.71
N ILE A 98 5.26 3.02 15.85
CA ILE A 98 4.86 1.62 15.65
C ILE A 98 3.75 1.22 16.63
N ASP A 99 3.86 1.62 17.89
CA ASP A 99 2.84 1.35 18.89
C ASP A 99 1.54 2.10 18.60
N ALA A 100 1.62 3.36 18.15
CA ALA A 100 0.45 4.11 17.69
C ALA A 100 -0.22 3.46 16.47
N MET A 101 0.57 2.97 15.51
CA MET A 101 0.09 2.19 14.36
C MET A 101 -0.62 0.91 14.79
N ARG A 102 -0.03 0.16 15.72
CA ARG A 102 -0.61 -1.08 16.24
C ARG A 102 -1.92 -0.83 16.96
N LYS A 103 -2.02 0.24 17.77
CA LYS A 103 -3.24 0.58 18.52
C LYS A 103 -4.41 0.97 17.64
N ARG A 104 -4.16 1.63 16.50
CA ARG A 104 -5.20 2.01 15.54
C ARG A 104 -5.48 0.94 14.49
N CYS A 105 -4.70 -0.14 14.45
CA CYS A 105 -4.83 -1.19 13.45
C CYS A 105 -6.22 -1.82 13.50
N GLN A 106 -6.98 -1.71 12.40
CA GLN A 106 -8.33 -2.23 12.29
C GLN A 106 -8.30 -3.66 11.72
N GLN A 107 -9.19 -4.52 12.20
CA GLN A 107 -9.38 -5.84 11.61
C GLN A 107 -10.13 -5.72 10.28
N LEU A 108 -9.77 -6.54 9.29
CA LEU A 108 -10.56 -6.63 8.07
C LEU A 108 -11.99 -7.10 8.37
N PRO A 109 -13.01 -6.42 7.80
CA PRO A 109 -14.39 -6.91 7.78
C PRO A 109 -14.50 -8.28 7.12
N ASP A 110 -15.44 -9.11 7.60
CA ASP A 110 -15.63 -10.50 7.11
C ASP A 110 -15.84 -10.61 5.60
N ARG A 111 -16.39 -9.58 4.95
CA ARG A 111 -16.60 -9.56 3.49
C ARG A 111 -15.29 -9.57 2.67
N TYR A 112 -14.17 -9.26 3.29
CA TYR A 112 -12.84 -9.25 2.67
C TYR A 112 -11.94 -10.40 3.15
N ARG A 113 -12.48 -11.29 3.99
CA ARG A 113 -11.78 -12.49 4.47
C ARG A 113 -12.03 -13.70 3.57
#